data_AF-A0A0V1JUD8-F1
#
_entry.id   AF-A0A0V1JUD8-F1
#
_cell.length_a   1.000
_cell.length_b   1.000
_cell.length_c   1.000
_cell.angle_alpha   90.00
_cell.angle_beta   90.00
_cell.angle_gamma   90.00
#
_symmetry.space_group_name_H-M   'P 1'
#
loop_
_entity.id
_entity.type
_entity.pdbx_description
1 polymer ?
#
loop_
_entity_poly.entity_id
_entity_poly.type
_entity_poly.pdbx_seq_one_letter_code
_entity_poly.pdbx_strand_id
1 'polypeptide(L)'
;LRESLEKIGLNLPAGRRKAANVTLLTSLVEGEAIHLARDFGYACETEFPSRQVGEYLCRARCSGNYQLMQRRKEMLLSTKEVLKEFITLLNQDRSPLCNSRDPPILEPNIQRHLTHFSLLTHGFGSPAICSALSAVLSYIDESLKYLERHSSSTQSSSSASSPSDQIIAEQYHPQQQKSNRENSQLTSKSSAPSSSPSFPTETTSK
;
A
#
# COMPACT_ATOMS: atom_id res chain seq x y z
N LEU A 1 -23.07 -15.55 -29.59
CA LEU A 1 -22.78 -15.48 -28.13
C LEU A 1 -23.88 -16.16 -27.30
N ARG A 2 -25.10 -15.62 -27.17
CA ARG A 2 -26.19 -16.32 -26.44
C ARG A 2 -26.52 -17.69 -27.03
N GLU A 3 -26.73 -17.77 -28.34
CA GLU A 3 -26.95 -19.04 -29.07
C GLU A 3 -25.72 -19.97 -29.03
N SER A 4 -24.51 -19.41 -28.92
CA SER A 4 -23.27 -20.19 -28.82
C SER A 4 -23.10 -20.82 -27.44
N LEU A 5 -23.57 -20.13 -26.40
CA LEU A 5 -23.56 -20.58 -25.00
C LEU A 5 -24.68 -21.60 -24.71
N GLU A 6 -25.84 -21.42 -25.35
CA GLU A 6 -26.96 -22.36 -25.24
C GLU A 6 -26.61 -23.72 -25.86
N LYS A 7 -25.85 -23.73 -26.98
CA LYS A 7 -25.32 -24.96 -27.59
C LYS A 7 -24.36 -25.75 -26.70
N ILE A 8 -23.77 -25.14 -25.68
CA ILE A 8 -22.91 -25.82 -24.69
C ILE A 8 -23.62 -25.98 -23.33
N GLY A 9 -24.95 -25.83 -23.27
CA GLY A 9 -25.76 -26.06 -22.07
C GLY A 9 -25.68 -24.95 -21.02
N LEU A 10 -25.16 -23.77 -21.38
CA LEU A 10 -25.07 -22.62 -20.47
C LEU A 10 -26.21 -21.63 -20.73
N ASN A 11 -27.12 -21.51 -19.77
CA ASN A 11 -28.25 -20.59 -19.84
C ASN A 11 -27.94 -19.29 -19.08
N LEU A 12 -27.90 -18.17 -19.78
CA LEU A 12 -27.76 -16.85 -19.16
C LEU A 12 -29.15 -16.26 -18.87
N PRO A 13 -29.59 -16.13 -17.62
CA PRO A 13 -30.88 -15.53 -17.31
C PRO A 13 -30.92 -14.08 -17.82
N ALA A 14 -31.99 -13.75 -18.55
CA ALA A 14 -32.20 -12.42 -19.08
C ALA A 14 -32.22 -11.39 -17.94
N GLY A 15 -31.46 -10.30 -18.08
CA GLY A 15 -31.44 -9.20 -17.11
C GLY A 15 -30.34 -9.26 -16.04
N ARG A 16 -29.53 -10.34 -15.97
CA ARG A 16 -28.35 -10.35 -15.10
C ARG A 16 -27.26 -9.44 -15.67
N ARG A 17 -27.26 -8.17 -15.25
CA ARG A 17 -26.15 -7.24 -15.51
C ARG A 17 -24.91 -7.74 -14.75
N LYS A 18 -23.73 -7.68 -15.37
CA LYS A 18 -22.46 -7.99 -14.72
C LYS A 18 -22.29 -6.96 -13.59
N ALA A 19 -22.24 -7.43 -12.33
CA ALA A 19 -22.14 -6.57 -11.15
C ALA A 19 -20.70 -6.09 -10.89
N ALA A 20 -19.72 -6.64 -11.62
CA ALA A 20 -18.33 -6.23 -11.54
C ALA A 20 -18.05 -5.11 -12.57
N ASN A 21 -17.42 -4.04 -12.11
CA ASN A 21 -16.92 -2.98 -12.98
C ASN A 21 -16.02 -3.58 -14.07
N VAL A 22 -16.15 -3.07 -15.29
CA VAL A 22 -15.28 -3.49 -16.39
C VAL A 22 -13.88 -2.95 -16.12
N THR A 23 -12.92 -3.84 -15.89
CA THR A 23 -11.50 -3.51 -15.68
C THR A 23 -10.65 -4.35 -16.64
N LEU A 24 -9.37 -3.97 -16.83
CA LEU A 24 -8.42 -4.80 -17.57
C LEU A 24 -8.22 -6.19 -16.94
N LEU A 25 -8.43 -6.33 -15.63
CA LEU A 25 -8.38 -7.66 -15.00
C LEU A 25 -9.48 -8.58 -15.54
N THR A 26 -10.63 -8.02 -15.94
CA THR A 26 -11.73 -8.81 -16.51
C THR A 26 -11.49 -9.24 -17.97
N SER A 27 -10.43 -8.76 -18.62
CA SER A 27 -10.02 -9.27 -19.94
C SER A 27 -9.11 -10.48 -19.85
N LEU A 28 -8.55 -10.77 -18.67
CA LEU A 28 -7.70 -11.94 -18.45
C LEU A 28 -8.56 -13.15 -18.06
N VAL A 29 -8.24 -14.32 -18.61
CA VAL A 29 -8.69 -15.56 -17.99
C VAL A 29 -7.87 -15.84 -16.73
N GLU A 30 -8.41 -16.66 -15.82
CA GLU A 30 -7.75 -16.94 -14.54
C GLU A 30 -6.32 -17.46 -14.69
N GLY A 31 -6.09 -18.34 -15.67
CA GLY A 31 -4.73 -18.83 -15.97
C GLY A 31 -3.76 -17.73 -16.42
N GLU A 32 -4.22 -16.75 -17.21
CA GLU A 32 -3.39 -15.62 -17.65
C GLU A 32 -3.02 -14.70 -16.49
N ALA A 33 -3.99 -14.42 -15.61
CA ALA A 33 -3.76 -13.58 -14.43
C ALA A 33 -2.75 -14.22 -13.46
N ILE A 34 -2.81 -15.55 -13.27
CA ILE A 34 -1.83 -16.28 -12.47
C ILE A 34 -0.43 -16.24 -13.10
N HIS A 35 -0.34 -16.43 -14.43
CA HIS A 35 0.95 -16.31 -15.14
C HIS A 35 1.51 -14.89 -15.05
N LEU A 36 0.68 -13.88 -15.25
CA LEU A 36 1.08 -12.49 -15.11
C LEU A 36 1.62 -12.19 -13.69
N ALA A 37 1.03 -12.77 -12.65
CA ALA A 37 1.51 -12.59 -11.29
C ALA A 37 2.91 -13.18 -11.09
N ARG A 38 3.17 -14.34 -11.70
CA ARG A 38 4.49 -14.98 -11.70
C ARG A 38 5.51 -14.15 -12.47
N ASP A 39 5.17 -13.71 -13.68
CA ASP A 39 6.05 -12.91 -14.53
C ASP A 39 6.38 -11.56 -13.87
N PHE A 40 5.37 -10.92 -13.25
CA PHE A 40 5.58 -9.72 -12.44
C PHE A 40 6.49 -9.99 -11.25
N GLY A 41 6.30 -11.11 -10.55
CA GLY A 41 7.18 -11.53 -9.46
C GLY A 41 8.63 -11.70 -9.90
N TYR A 42 8.85 -12.36 -11.04
CA TYR A 42 10.17 -12.51 -11.62
C TYR A 42 10.80 -11.16 -11.98
N ALA A 43 10.05 -10.27 -12.64
CA ALA A 43 10.54 -8.93 -12.97
C ALA A 43 10.88 -8.10 -11.70
N CYS A 44 10.08 -8.23 -10.64
CA CYS A 44 10.38 -7.62 -9.34
C CYS A 44 11.70 -8.14 -8.73
N GLU A 45 12.04 -9.40 -8.95
CA GLU A 45 13.25 -10.02 -8.41
C GLU A 45 14.50 -9.72 -9.27
N THR A 46 14.37 -9.75 -10.60
CA THR A 46 15.52 -9.65 -11.51
C THR A 46 15.78 -8.26 -12.06
N GLU A 47 14.72 -7.48 -12.32
CA GLU A 47 14.83 -6.20 -13.02
C GLU A 47 14.78 -5.00 -12.09
N PHE A 48 14.15 -5.14 -10.92
CA PHE A 48 13.99 -4.00 -10.01
C PHE A 48 15.35 -3.60 -9.39
N PRO A 49 15.78 -2.33 -9.50
CA PRO A 49 17.12 -1.91 -9.10
C PRO A 49 17.23 -1.61 -7.59
N SER A 50 16.89 -2.58 -6.73
CA SER A 50 16.88 -2.43 -5.27
C SER A 50 18.17 -1.84 -4.71
N ARG A 51 19.32 -2.28 -5.24
CA ARG A 51 20.63 -1.82 -4.80
C ARG A 51 20.86 -0.36 -5.10
N GLN A 52 20.68 0.03 -6.36
CA GLN A 52 20.92 1.40 -6.82
C GLN A 52 20.00 2.38 -6.09
N VAL A 53 18.72 2.01 -5.91
CA VAL A 53 17.74 2.81 -5.15
C VAL A 53 18.13 2.92 -3.67
N GLY A 54 18.58 1.80 -3.06
CA GLY A 54 19.07 1.75 -1.68
C GLY A 54 20.24 2.69 -1.43
N GLU A 55 21.29 2.54 -2.23
CA GLU A 55 22.50 3.36 -2.14
C GLU A 55 22.21 4.84 -2.40
N TYR A 56 21.40 5.16 -3.42
CA TYR A 56 21.04 6.54 -3.75
C TYR A 56 20.33 7.24 -2.58
N LEU A 57 19.31 6.60 -2.00
CA LEU A 57 18.54 7.19 -0.91
C LEU A 57 19.36 7.31 0.38
N CYS A 58 20.17 6.30 0.72
CA CYS A 58 21.01 6.38 1.91
C CYS A 58 22.12 7.43 1.77
N ARG A 59 22.73 7.58 0.58
CA ARG A 59 23.70 8.65 0.33
C ARG A 59 23.09 10.02 0.53
N ALA A 60 21.94 10.28 -0.10
CA ALA A 60 21.25 11.57 -0.01
C ALA A 60 20.77 11.91 1.42
N ARG A 61 20.35 10.90 2.19
CA ARG A 61 19.71 11.11 3.50
C ARG A 61 20.65 11.01 4.70
N CYS A 62 21.85 10.48 4.53
CA CYS A 62 22.70 10.13 5.67
C CYS A 62 24.16 10.59 5.55
N SER A 63 24.53 11.35 4.51
CA SER A 63 25.93 11.76 4.28
C SER A 63 26.57 12.39 5.54
N GLY A 64 27.58 11.71 6.10
CA GLY A 64 28.44 12.21 7.17
C GLY A 64 27.86 12.28 8.59
N ASN A 65 26.62 11.84 8.84
CA ASN A 65 26.00 11.94 10.17
C ASN A 65 25.63 10.56 10.77
N TYR A 66 26.47 10.10 11.70
CA TYR A 66 26.31 8.79 12.36
C TYR A 66 24.96 8.62 13.08
N GLN A 67 24.47 9.67 13.76
CA GLN A 67 23.17 9.62 14.47
C GLN A 67 22.02 9.43 13.48
N LEU A 68 22.06 10.14 12.36
CA LEU A 68 21.06 10.04 11.30
C LEU A 68 21.09 8.66 10.62
N MET A 69 22.29 8.10 10.41
CA MET A 69 22.46 6.73 9.91
C MET A 69 21.85 5.70 10.86
N GLN A 70 22.09 5.82 12.17
CA GLN A 70 21.56 4.88 13.16
C GLN A 70 20.04 4.94 13.22
N ARG A 71 19.47 6.15 13.29
CA ARG A 71 18.02 6.35 13.24
C ARG A 71 17.40 5.78 11.96
N ARG A 72 18.06 5.97 10.81
CA ARG A 72 17.59 5.41 9.54
C ARG A 72 17.63 3.88 9.56
N LYS A 73 18.68 3.28 10.13
CA LYS A 73 18.81 1.83 10.30
C LYS A 73 17.65 1.26 11.11
N GLU A 74 17.35 1.86 12.25
CA GLU A 74 16.22 1.45 13.10
C GLU A 74 14.87 1.52 12.35
N MET A 75 14.61 2.63 11.66
CA MET A 75 13.38 2.77 10.85
C MET A 75 13.26 1.70 9.76
N LEU A 76 14.37 1.37 9.09
CA LEU A 76 14.41 0.35 8.05
C LEU A 76 14.12 -1.04 8.62
N LEU A 77 14.72 -1.39 9.77
CA LEU A 77 14.47 -2.65 10.46
C LEU A 77 13.00 -2.79 10.90
N SER A 78 12.44 -1.75 11.53
CA SER A 78 11.02 -1.78 11.93
C SER A 78 10.08 -1.92 10.73
N THR A 79 10.39 -1.23 9.62
CA THR A 79 9.60 -1.35 8.38
C THR A 79 9.70 -2.77 7.82
N LYS A 80 10.89 -3.37 7.84
CA LYS A 80 11.13 -4.74 7.34
C LYS A 80 10.21 -5.75 8.02
N GLU A 81 10.07 -5.67 9.34
CA GLU A 81 9.25 -6.62 10.10
C GLU A 81 7.75 -6.44 9.82
N VAL A 82 7.24 -5.22 9.81
CA VAL A 82 5.82 -4.93 9.47
C VAL A 82 5.47 -5.45 8.07
N LEU A 83 6.36 -5.27 7.09
CA LEU A 83 6.14 -5.78 5.73
C LEU A 83 6.11 -7.31 5.69
N LYS A 84 6.98 -8.00 6.43
CA LYS A 84 6.99 -9.47 6.52
C LYS A 84 5.73 -10.02 7.17
N GLU A 85 5.23 -9.38 8.23
CA GLU A 85 3.96 -9.76 8.86
C GLU A 85 2.82 -9.72 7.84
N PHE A 86 2.74 -8.65 7.05
CA PHE A 86 1.71 -8.51 6.04
C PHE A 86 1.84 -9.55 4.90
N ILE A 87 3.06 -9.78 4.39
CA ILE A 87 3.32 -10.84 3.41
C ILE A 87 2.91 -12.21 3.97
N THR A 88 3.21 -12.47 5.24
CA THR A 88 2.88 -13.74 5.90
C THR A 88 1.37 -13.98 5.91
N LEU A 89 0.59 -12.96 6.26
CA LEU A 89 -0.88 -13.02 6.20
C LEU A 89 -1.39 -13.32 4.78
N LEU A 90 -0.85 -12.64 3.76
CA LEU A 90 -1.27 -12.84 2.37
C LEU A 90 -0.91 -14.26 1.86
N ASN A 91 0.22 -14.82 2.28
CA ASN A 91 0.62 -16.18 1.92
C ASN A 91 -0.24 -17.27 2.60
N GLN A 92 -1.02 -16.90 3.62
CA GLN A 92 -2.01 -17.77 4.26
C GLN A 92 -3.38 -17.74 3.55
N ASP A 93 -3.56 -16.91 2.51
CA ASP A 93 -4.78 -16.92 1.71
C ASP A 93 -5.00 -18.32 1.09
N ARG A 94 -6.16 -18.91 1.37
CA ARG A 94 -6.64 -20.17 0.79
C ARG A 94 -7.89 -19.97 -0.06
N SER A 95 -7.93 -18.85 -0.77
CA SER A 95 -8.99 -18.56 -1.74
C SER A 95 -9.03 -19.65 -2.81
N PRO A 96 -10.23 -20.16 -3.16
CA PRO A 96 -10.38 -21.20 -4.16
C PRO A 96 -10.14 -20.61 -5.55
N LEU A 97 -8.90 -20.68 -6.00
CA LEU A 97 -8.47 -20.32 -7.34
C LEU A 97 -8.28 -21.61 -8.16
N CYS A 98 -8.73 -21.59 -9.41
CA CYS A 98 -8.71 -22.70 -10.35
C CYS A 98 -9.38 -23.94 -9.74
N ASN A 99 -8.58 -24.97 -9.45
CA ASN A 99 -9.04 -26.22 -8.83
C ASN A 99 -8.57 -26.38 -7.36
N SER A 100 -7.95 -25.36 -6.76
CA SER A 100 -7.58 -25.40 -5.35
C SER A 100 -8.84 -25.39 -4.47
N ARG A 101 -8.87 -26.27 -3.48
CA ARG A 101 -9.96 -26.42 -2.50
C ARG A 101 -9.41 -26.64 -1.09
N ASP A 102 -8.27 -26.03 -0.80
CA ASP A 102 -7.65 -26.14 0.51
C ASP A 102 -8.59 -25.57 1.58
N PRO A 103 -8.68 -26.20 2.77
CA PRO A 103 -9.50 -25.68 3.85
C PRO A 103 -8.96 -24.31 4.29
N PRO A 104 -9.83 -23.34 4.59
CA PRO A 104 -9.40 -22.03 5.04
C PRO A 104 -8.72 -22.13 6.41
N ILE A 105 -7.59 -21.45 6.56
CA ILE A 105 -6.82 -21.40 7.82
C ILE A 105 -6.95 -20.06 8.54
N LEU A 106 -7.36 -19.02 7.81
CA LEU A 106 -7.61 -17.69 8.34
C LEU A 106 -9.01 -17.59 8.94
N GLU A 107 -9.21 -16.62 9.82
CA GLU A 107 -10.53 -16.33 10.36
C GLU A 107 -11.55 -16.08 9.21
N PRO A 108 -12.81 -16.55 9.34
CA PRO A 108 -13.79 -16.46 8.26
C PRO A 108 -14.01 -15.04 7.72
N ASN A 109 -13.90 -14.03 8.58
CA ASN A 109 -14.04 -12.63 8.17
C ASN A 109 -12.87 -12.18 7.29
N ILE A 110 -11.63 -12.49 7.66
CA ILE A 110 -10.45 -12.13 6.87
C ILE A 110 -10.42 -12.92 5.56
N GLN A 111 -10.63 -14.24 5.62
CA GLN A 111 -10.64 -15.11 4.44
C GLN A 111 -11.67 -14.66 3.42
N ARG A 112 -12.88 -14.24 3.85
CA ARG A 112 -13.92 -13.74 2.95
C ARG A 112 -13.46 -12.52 2.14
N HIS A 113 -12.77 -11.57 2.76
CA HIS A 113 -12.29 -10.37 2.07
C HIS A 113 -11.16 -10.69 1.10
N LEU A 114 -10.23 -11.57 1.49
CA LEU A 114 -9.16 -12.04 0.61
C LEU A 114 -9.73 -12.82 -0.57
N THR A 115 -10.72 -13.69 -0.36
CA THR A 115 -11.41 -14.40 -1.45
C THR A 115 -12.13 -13.47 -2.40
N HIS A 116 -12.82 -12.45 -1.89
CA HIS A 116 -13.42 -11.46 -2.77
C HIS A 116 -12.38 -10.75 -3.64
N PHE A 117 -11.24 -10.35 -3.06
CA PHE A 117 -10.13 -9.73 -3.79
C PHE A 117 -9.49 -10.68 -4.81
N SER A 118 -9.22 -11.93 -4.43
CA SER A 118 -8.66 -12.96 -5.28
C SER A 118 -9.57 -13.29 -6.47
N LEU A 119 -10.89 -13.36 -6.27
CA LEU A 119 -11.86 -13.56 -7.35
C LEU A 119 -11.95 -12.35 -8.30
N LEU A 120 -11.92 -11.11 -7.77
CA LEU A 120 -11.94 -9.90 -8.60
C LEU A 120 -10.67 -9.73 -9.43
N THR A 121 -9.53 -10.19 -8.90
CA THR A 121 -8.23 -10.08 -9.55
C THR A 121 -7.82 -11.33 -10.31
N HIS A 122 -8.69 -12.34 -10.39
CA HIS A 122 -8.39 -13.60 -11.06
C HIS A 122 -7.11 -14.28 -10.52
N GLY A 123 -6.85 -14.14 -9.21
CA GLY A 123 -5.67 -14.69 -8.55
C GLY A 123 -4.38 -13.90 -8.72
N PHE A 124 -4.39 -12.80 -9.49
CA PHE A 124 -3.21 -11.94 -9.66
C PHE A 124 -2.86 -11.13 -8.41
N GLY A 125 -3.88 -10.63 -7.70
CA GLY A 125 -3.73 -9.54 -6.73
C GLY A 125 -2.79 -9.84 -5.56
N SER A 126 -3.11 -10.86 -4.75
CA SER A 126 -2.33 -11.16 -3.54
C SER A 126 -0.87 -11.53 -3.86
N PRO A 127 -0.58 -12.40 -4.85
CA PRO A 127 0.80 -12.69 -5.25
C PRO A 127 1.53 -11.44 -5.77
N ALA A 128 0.88 -10.58 -6.55
CA ALA A 128 1.50 -9.35 -7.04
C ALA A 128 1.88 -8.38 -5.90
N ILE A 129 1.03 -8.25 -4.88
CA ILE A 129 1.35 -7.47 -3.68
C ILE A 129 2.55 -8.09 -2.95
N CYS A 130 2.57 -9.41 -2.74
CA CYS A 130 3.71 -10.10 -2.12
C CYS A 130 5.02 -9.87 -2.89
N SER A 131 4.98 -9.94 -4.22
CA SER A 131 6.14 -9.68 -5.09
C SER A 131 6.65 -8.24 -4.99
N ALA A 132 5.73 -7.26 -5.08
CA ALA A 132 6.10 -5.85 -4.94
C ALA A 132 6.70 -5.54 -3.56
N LEU A 133 6.11 -6.09 -2.49
CA LEU A 133 6.65 -5.93 -1.14
C LEU A 133 8.00 -6.65 -0.96
N SER A 134 8.20 -7.78 -1.63
CA SER A 134 9.50 -8.47 -1.66
C SER A 134 10.58 -7.61 -2.32
N ALA A 135 10.26 -6.91 -3.43
CA ALA A 135 11.18 -5.94 -4.04
C ALA A 135 11.52 -4.77 -3.09
N VAL A 136 10.54 -4.30 -2.31
CA VAL A 136 10.75 -3.30 -1.25
C VAL A 136 11.64 -3.85 -0.13
N LEU A 137 11.45 -5.11 0.29
CA LEU A 137 12.32 -5.77 1.26
C LEU A 137 13.77 -5.87 0.75
N SER A 138 13.97 -6.23 -0.51
CA SER A 138 15.30 -6.23 -1.15
C SER A 138 15.93 -4.83 -1.15
N TYR A 139 15.14 -3.78 -1.42
CA TYR A 139 15.60 -2.38 -1.29
C TYR A 139 16.01 -2.05 0.15
N ILE A 140 15.23 -2.45 1.15
CA ILE A 140 15.54 -2.25 2.56
C ILE A 140 16.86 -2.94 2.92
N ASP A 141 17.06 -4.18 2.45
CA ASP A 141 18.27 -4.94 2.71
C ASP A 141 19.50 -4.31 2.08
N GLU A 142 19.43 -3.84 0.84
CA GLU A 142 20.53 -3.10 0.22
C GLU A 142 20.82 -1.77 0.94
N SER A 143 19.78 -1.09 1.42
CA SER A 143 19.93 0.12 2.23
C SER A 143 20.66 -0.15 3.55
N LEU A 144 20.31 -1.25 4.23
CA LEU A 144 20.97 -1.67 5.47
C LEU A 144 22.44 -2.04 5.23
N LYS A 145 22.73 -2.81 4.17
CA LYS A 145 24.10 -3.14 3.76
C LYS A 145 24.92 -1.88 3.47
N TYR A 146 24.34 -0.85 2.85
CA TYR A 146 25.01 0.43 2.62
C TYR A 146 25.37 1.12 3.94
N LEU A 147 24.41 1.22 4.88
CA LEU A 147 24.63 1.88 6.16
C LEU A 147 25.69 1.17 7.00
N GLU A 148 25.72 -0.16 7.00
CA GLU A 148 26.74 -0.93 7.71
C GLU A 148 28.14 -0.64 7.19
N ARG A 149 28.32 -0.60 5.86
CA ARG A 149 29.61 -0.27 5.22
C ARG A 149 30.13 1.14 5.55
N HIS A 150 29.24 2.11 5.79
CA HIS A 150 29.62 3.52 6.04
C HIS A 150 29.57 3.91 7.52
N SER A 151 29.01 3.06 8.37
CA SER A 151 28.99 3.28 9.83
C SER A 151 30.37 3.09 10.46
N SER A 152 31.19 2.19 9.91
CA SER A 152 32.57 1.92 10.35
C SER A 152 33.55 3.01 9.94
N SER A 153 33.39 3.64 8.76
CA SER A 153 34.27 4.73 8.31
C SER A 153 34.11 5.98 9.17
N THR A 154 32.88 6.31 9.57
CA THR A 154 32.56 7.52 10.35
C THR A 154 33.12 7.47 11.78
N GLN A 155 33.41 6.28 12.31
CA GLN A 155 34.04 6.13 13.64
C GLN A 155 35.53 6.55 13.65
N SER A 156 36.15 6.70 12.46
CA SER A 156 37.58 7.00 12.30
C SER A 156 37.88 8.40 11.73
N SER A 157 36.88 9.13 11.22
CA SER A 157 37.09 10.39 10.50
C SER A 157 36.16 11.50 10.98
N SER A 158 36.56 12.19 12.05
CA SER A 158 36.04 13.52 12.37
C SER A 158 36.78 14.57 11.54
N SER A 159 36.38 14.82 10.29
CA SER A 159 36.57 16.11 9.59
C SER A 159 36.14 16.06 8.11
N ALA A 160 35.54 17.17 7.67
CA ALA A 160 35.26 17.61 6.30
C ALA A 160 34.04 16.97 5.56
N SER A 161 32.89 17.64 5.65
CA SER A 161 31.78 17.49 4.70
C SER A 161 32.01 18.37 3.47
N SER A 162 31.83 17.81 2.26
CA SER A 162 31.91 18.54 0.99
C SER A 162 30.55 19.18 0.63
N PRO A 163 30.52 20.36 -0.01
CA PRO A 163 29.30 21.18 -0.19
C PRO A 163 28.29 20.66 -1.23
N SER A 164 28.65 19.67 -2.05
CA SER A 164 27.79 19.17 -3.13
C SER A 164 26.64 18.27 -2.67
N ASP A 165 26.67 17.77 -1.43
CA ASP A 165 25.69 16.80 -0.90
C ASP A 165 24.46 17.45 -0.24
N GLN A 166 24.46 18.78 -0.04
CA GLN A 166 23.36 19.46 0.67
C GLN A 166 22.10 19.70 -0.17
N ILE A 167 22.21 19.72 -1.51
CA ILE A 167 21.12 20.13 -2.40
C ILE A 167 19.97 19.11 -2.43
N ILE A 168 20.22 17.82 -2.18
CA ILE A 168 19.18 16.77 -2.23
C ILE A 168 18.44 16.65 -0.88
N ALA A 169 19.08 17.02 0.24
CA ALA A 169 18.53 16.85 1.58
C ALA A 169 17.43 17.88 1.92
N GLU A 170 17.45 19.08 1.32
CA GLU A 170 16.46 20.14 1.61
C GLU A 170 15.10 19.95 0.93
N GLN A 171 14.99 19.07 -0.08
CA GLN A 171 13.77 18.97 -0.89
C GLN A 171 12.64 18.13 -0.26
N TYR A 172 12.89 17.47 0.89
CA TYR A 172 11.88 16.70 1.63
C TYR A 172 11.80 17.12 3.10
N HIS A 173 11.47 18.40 3.33
CA HIS A 173 10.85 18.82 4.58
C HIS A 173 9.33 18.69 4.44
N PRO A 174 8.60 17.90 5.25
CA PRO A 174 7.16 18.04 5.31
C PRO A 174 6.88 19.38 6.01
N GLN A 175 6.53 20.42 5.25
CA GLN A 175 5.91 21.61 5.81
C GLN A 175 4.55 21.20 6.40
N GLN A 176 4.50 20.98 7.71
CA GLN A 176 3.25 21.06 8.45
C GLN A 176 3.23 22.35 9.27
N GLN A 177 2.13 23.08 9.11
CA GLN A 177 1.66 24.28 9.83
C GLN A 177 2.20 25.64 9.37
N LYS A 178 1.47 26.25 8.42
CA LYS A 178 0.72 27.51 8.62
C LYS A 178 -0.05 27.88 7.35
N SER A 179 -1.33 27.56 7.30
CA SER A 179 -2.29 28.30 6.46
C SER A 179 -3.65 28.23 7.12
N ASN A 180 -3.88 29.15 8.05
CA ASN A 180 -5.22 29.52 8.48
C ASN A 180 -5.20 31.01 8.85
N ARG A 181 -5.23 31.88 7.84
CA ARG A 181 -5.82 33.22 7.94
C ARG A 181 -5.93 33.85 6.55
N GLU A 182 -7.03 34.55 6.35
CA GLU A 182 -7.39 35.38 5.19
C GLU A 182 -8.10 34.66 4.03
N ASN A 183 -9.37 34.32 4.28
CA ASN A 183 -10.43 34.80 3.39
C ASN A 183 -11.79 34.83 4.13
N SER A 184 -12.03 35.93 4.86
CA SER A 184 -13.37 36.31 5.34
C SER A 184 -13.52 37.83 5.31
N GLN A 185 -13.92 38.34 4.15
CA GLN A 185 -14.75 39.53 3.91
C GLN A 185 -15.43 39.19 2.57
N LEU A 186 -16.75 39.11 2.37
CA LEU A 186 -17.94 39.70 2.96
C LEU A 186 -18.92 38.54 3.30
N THR A 187 -19.84 38.56 4.27
CA THR A 187 -20.85 39.56 4.62
C THR A 187 -21.28 39.40 6.08
N SER A 188 -21.68 40.51 6.67
CA SER A 188 -21.99 40.74 8.07
C SER A 188 -23.44 40.44 8.47
N LYS A 189 -23.61 39.97 9.73
CA LYS A 189 -24.54 40.42 10.82
C LYS A 189 -24.89 39.22 11.72
N SER A 190 -24.34 39.16 12.95
CA SER A 190 -24.95 39.61 14.24
C SER A 190 -26.06 38.65 14.69
N SER A 191 -26.16 38.10 15.91
CA SER A 191 -25.48 38.19 17.21
C SER A 191 -26.19 37.13 18.11
N ALA A 192 -25.46 36.45 19.00
CA ALA A 192 -25.96 35.46 19.99
C ALA A 192 -26.63 36.18 21.22
N PRO A 193 -27.11 35.53 22.32
CA PRO A 193 -26.96 34.12 22.73
C PRO A 193 -28.14 33.42 23.48
N SER A 194 -27.94 32.11 23.70
CA SER A 194 -28.47 31.14 24.70
C SER A 194 -29.58 31.51 25.72
N SER A 195 -30.60 30.63 25.80
CA SER A 195 -31.13 30.04 27.05
C SER A 195 -32.31 29.08 26.79
N SER A 196 -32.20 27.80 27.16
CA SER A 196 -33.35 26.96 27.59
C SER A 196 -33.71 27.32 29.06
N PRO A 197 -34.90 27.04 29.63
CA PRO A 197 -35.83 25.92 29.34
C PRO A 197 -37.34 26.31 29.35
N SER A 198 -38.26 25.37 29.03
CA SER A 198 -39.55 25.09 29.72
C SER A 198 -40.54 24.32 28.83
N PHE A 199 -41.05 23.19 29.33
CA PHE A 199 -42.32 22.56 28.92
C PHE A 199 -43.51 23.39 29.48
N PRO A 200 -44.71 23.36 28.87
CA PRO A 200 -45.72 22.37 29.25
C PRO A 200 -46.60 21.80 28.11
N THR A 201 -47.30 20.73 28.51
CA THR A 201 -48.41 19.95 27.94
C THR A 201 -49.57 20.72 27.28
N GLU A 202 -50.16 20.14 26.23
CA GLU A 202 -51.61 19.79 26.08
C GLU A 202 -51.81 19.11 24.69
N THR A 203 -52.16 17.82 24.64
CA THR A 203 -53.50 17.28 24.29
C THR A 203 -54.29 18.06 23.24
N THR A 204 -54.62 17.42 22.11
CA THR A 204 -56.00 17.07 21.71
C THR A 204 -56.04 16.29 20.39
N SER A 205 -56.88 15.26 20.40
CA SER A 205 -57.27 14.33 19.36
C SER A 205 -57.65 14.92 17.99
N LYS A 206 -57.36 14.18 16.92
CA LYS A 206 -58.33 13.36 16.18
C LYS A 206 -57.61 12.39 15.25
#